data_AF-A0A524DZH3-F1
#
_entry.id   AF-A0A524DZH3-F1
#
_cell.length_a   1.000
_cell.length_b   1.000
_cell.length_c   1.000
_cell.angle_alpha   90.00
_cell.angle_beta   90.00
_cell.angle_gamma   90.00
#
_symmetry.space_group_name_H-M   'P 1'
#
loop_
_entity.id
_entity.type
_entity.pdbx_description
1 polymer ?
#
loop_
_entity_poly.entity_id
_entity_poly.type
_entity_poly.pdbx_seq_one_letter_code
_entity_poly.pdbx_strand_id
1 'polypeptide(L)'
;MIKSIFSYLDKIVIAFLALEFLKSWKRFFCAITLLGGFQFILLTVIAMLFYPDGYSFTHDYLSYLGTTINMKTGSPNIISRTLFLIACVVVGASLIPFWIVISTLFSKSKLIKSINISGSIMGILSSVCLMGIGIFAEDTHSIMHVSLAKMFFSFIMVAILIHSLALLLDAKYLNIYSFTGVAFCMISIILLYAFRTSIVLSIVMQKAMVYGYCVWVVLQISKIWKNSVR
;
A
#
# COMPACT_ATOMS: atom_id res chain seq x y z
N MET A 1 10.56 -12.67 18.51
CA MET A 1 9.97 -12.26 17.20
C MET A 1 9.97 -10.75 17.02
N ILE A 2 9.41 -9.98 17.95
CA ILE A 2 9.39 -8.51 17.92
C ILE A 2 10.80 -7.89 17.86
N LYS A 3 11.74 -8.40 18.67
CA LYS A 3 13.17 -7.96 18.64
C LYS A 3 13.85 -8.15 17.26
N SER A 4 13.44 -9.16 16.49
CA SER A 4 13.97 -9.41 15.15
C SER A 4 13.49 -8.32 14.18
N ILE A 5 12.21 -7.95 14.21
CA ILE A 5 11.63 -6.90 13.37
C ILE A 5 12.27 -5.54 13.65
N PHE A 6 12.43 -5.16 14.93
CA PHE A 6 13.07 -3.89 15.30
C PHE A 6 14.52 -3.81 14.85
N SER A 7 15.30 -4.88 15.01
CA SER A 7 16.68 -4.95 14.50
C SER A 7 16.78 -4.77 12.97
N TYR A 8 15.72 -5.09 12.21
CA TYR A 8 15.69 -4.85 10.77
C TYR A 8 15.31 -3.41 10.42
N LEU A 9 14.41 -2.78 11.18
CA LEU A 9 14.13 -1.36 11.01
C LEU A 9 15.40 -0.53 11.22
N ASP A 10 16.21 -0.86 12.23
CA ASP A 10 17.51 -0.21 12.46
C ASP A 10 18.45 -0.37 11.26
N LYS A 11 18.49 -1.56 10.65
CA LYS A 11 19.30 -1.81 9.44
C LYS A 11 18.82 -1.02 8.23
N ILE A 12 17.50 -0.86 8.06
CA ILE A 12 16.95 -0.03 6.99
C ILE A 12 17.37 1.42 7.20
N VAL A 13 17.23 1.95 8.43
CA VAL A 13 17.63 3.31 8.77
C VAL A 13 19.13 3.52 8.52
N ILE A 14 19.99 2.62 9.00
CA ILE A 14 21.44 2.68 8.78
C ILE A 14 21.76 2.62 7.28
N ALA A 15 21.10 1.74 6.52
CA ALA A 15 21.32 1.63 5.09
C ALA A 15 20.93 2.89 4.31
N PHE A 16 19.92 3.63 4.78
CA PHE A 16 19.57 4.95 4.25
C PHE A 16 20.66 5.99 4.57
N LEU A 17 21.11 6.05 5.82
CA LEU A 17 22.17 6.97 6.26
C LEU A 17 23.50 6.73 5.52
N ALA A 18 23.83 5.47 5.28
CA ALA A 18 25.06 5.06 4.60
C ALA A 18 24.91 4.95 3.06
N LEU A 19 23.78 5.38 2.49
CA LEU A 19 23.47 5.31 1.05
C LEU A 19 23.65 3.92 0.42
N GLU A 20 23.53 2.85 1.21
CA GLU A 20 23.76 1.47 0.75
C GLU A 20 22.73 1.00 -0.28
N PHE A 21 21.62 1.71 -0.39
CA PHE A 21 20.56 1.42 -1.34
C PHE A 21 21.00 1.62 -2.80
N LEU A 22 21.99 2.48 -3.05
CA LEU A 22 22.56 2.70 -4.38
C LEU A 22 23.37 1.49 -4.89
N LYS A 23 23.76 0.56 -4.01
CA LYS A 23 24.58 -0.61 -4.35
C LYS A 23 23.83 -1.65 -5.20
N SER A 24 22.50 -1.58 -5.30
CA SER A 24 21.69 -2.51 -6.10
C SER A 24 20.41 -1.84 -6.55
N TRP A 25 20.05 -2.01 -7.83
CA TRP A 25 18.78 -1.50 -8.37
C TRP A 25 17.56 -1.98 -7.56
N LYS A 26 17.60 -3.21 -7.01
CA LYS A 26 16.51 -3.74 -6.17
C LYS A 26 16.38 -2.96 -4.87
N ARG A 27 17.50 -2.60 -4.23
CA ARG A 27 17.51 -1.83 -2.98
C ARG A 27 17.12 -0.38 -3.25
N PHE A 28 17.60 0.22 -4.33
CA PHE A 28 17.20 1.55 -4.77
C PHE A 28 15.68 1.63 -5.00
N PHE A 29 15.10 0.66 -5.71
CA PHE A 29 13.65 0.62 -5.95
C PHE A 29 12.86 0.40 -4.65
N CYS A 30 13.34 -0.46 -3.76
CA CYS A 30 12.74 -0.60 -2.43
C CYS A 30 12.81 0.71 -1.62
N ALA A 31 13.92 1.45 -1.71
CA ALA A 31 14.07 2.72 -1.02
C ALA A 31 13.08 3.78 -1.54
N ILE A 32 12.89 3.87 -2.86
CA ILE A 32 11.86 4.73 -3.48
C ILE A 32 10.48 4.41 -2.90
N THR A 33 10.12 3.13 -2.84
CA THR A 33 8.82 2.70 -2.27
C THR A 33 8.68 3.04 -0.79
N LEU A 34 9.73 2.87 0.02
CA LEU A 34 9.70 3.24 1.44
C LEU A 34 9.51 4.76 1.62
N LEU A 35 10.23 5.57 0.83
CA LEU A 35 10.09 7.02 0.85
C LEU A 35 8.68 7.46 0.41
N GLY A 36 8.13 6.85 -0.64
CA GLY A 36 6.75 7.13 -1.07
C GLY A 36 5.70 6.74 -0.03
N GLY A 37 5.87 5.58 0.63
CA GLY A 37 4.99 5.17 1.73
C GLY A 37 5.07 6.10 2.94
N PHE A 38 6.27 6.54 3.32
CA PHE A 38 6.47 7.53 4.38
C PHE A 38 5.83 8.88 4.02
N GLN A 39 6.06 9.34 2.79
CA GLN A 39 5.45 10.56 2.26
C GLN A 39 3.93 10.50 2.27
N PHE A 40 3.33 9.37 1.89
CA PHE A 40 1.89 9.16 1.94
C PHE A 40 1.33 9.33 3.35
N ILE A 41 1.95 8.65 4.33
CA ILE A 41 1.52 8.74 5.74
C ILE A 41 1.65 10.17 6.24
N LEU A 42 2.79 10.81 5.99
CA LEU A 42 3.04 12.19 6.43
C LEU A 42 2.03 13.17 5.82
N LEU A 43 1.84 13.15 4.50
CA LEU A 43 0.93 14.09 3.84
C LEU A 43 -0.53 13.82 4.19
N THR A 44 -0.95 12.56 4.36
CA THR A 44 -2.33 12.27 4.77
C THR A 44 -2.60 12.72 6.20
N VAL A 45 -1.63 12.58 7.13
CA VAL A 45 -1.75 13.13 8.49
C VAL A 45 -1.83 14.65 8.45
N ILE A 46 -0.97 15.33 7.68
CA ILE A 46 -1.02 16.79 7.54
C ILE A 46 -2.36 17.20 6.90
N ALA A 47 -2.85 16.48 5.89
CA ALA A 47 -4.14 16.74 5.26
C ALA A 47 -5.31 16.65 6.26
N MET A 48 -5.28 15.68 7.20
CA MET A 48 -6.29 15.60 8.28
C MET A 48 -6.29 16.84 9.17
N LEU A 49 -5.12 17.42 9.46
CA LEU A 49 -5.01 18.65 10.26
C LEU A 49 -5.58 19.88 9.54
N PHE A 50 -5.49 19.90 8.21
CA PHE A 50 -6.03 20.97 7.36
C PHE A 50 -7.43 20.68 6.82
N TYR A 51 -8.06 19.57 7.22
CA TYR A 51 -9.42 19.27 6.80
C TYR A 51 -10.39 20.27 7.44
N PRO A 52 -11.22 20.97 6.65
CA PRO A 52 -12.13 21.99 7.17
C PRO A 52 -13.10 21.39 8.18
N ASP A 53 -13.42 22.15 9.23
CA ASP A 53 -14.31 21.73 10.33
C ASP A 53 -13.84 20.51 11.15
N GLY A 54 -12.61 20.05 10.91
CA GLY A 54 -11.97 18.96 11.64
C GLY A 54 -12.22 17.58 11.03
N TYR A 55 -11.17 16.78 10.94
CA TYR A 55 -11.24 15.39 10.48
C TYR A 55 -11.54 14.43 11.63
N SER A 56 -12.55 13.56 11.47
CA SER A 56 -12.84 12.48 12.42
C SER A 56 -12.43 11.11 11.88
N PHE A 57 -11.40 10.51 12.47
CA PHE A 57 -10.83 9.23 12.02
C PHE A 57 -11.85 8.07 11.94
N THR A 58 -12.88 8.05 12.78
CA THR A 58 -13.92 7.00 12.78
C THR A 58 -15.17 7.35 11.98
N HIS A 59 -15.31 8.60 11.53
CA HIS A 59 -16.52 9.11 10.87
C HIS A 59 -16.28 9.75 9.49
N ASP A 60 -15.02 9.89 9.07
CA ASP A 60 -14.64 10.38 7.75
C ASP A 60 -13.81 9.33 7.04
N TYR A 61 -14.13 9.04 5.78
CA TYR A 61 -13.27 8.20 4.95
C TYR A 61 -11.91 8.88 4.77
N LEU A 62 -10.85 8.10 4.58
CA LEU A 62 -9.54 8.65 4.25
C LEU A 62 -9.59 9.39 2.90
N SER A 63 -10.40 8.89 1.95
CA SER A 63 -10.63 9.51 0.65
C SER A 63 -11.32 10.88 0.71
N TYR A 64 -12.01 11.21 1.81
CA TYR A 64 -12.61 12.53 2.00
C TYR A 64 -11.55 13.63 2.10
N LEU A 65 -10.31 13.29 2.45
CA LEU A 65 -9.21 14.26 2.37
C LEU A 65 -9.02 14.80 0.94
N GLY A 66 -9.43 14.04 -0.09
CA GLY A 66 -9.34 14.37 -1.51
C GLY A 66 -10.56 15.08 -2.12
N THR A 67 -11.64 15.30 -1.37
CA THR A 67 -12.85 15.96 -1.90
C THR A 67 -12.64 17.47 -2.04
N THR A 68 -13.35 18.12 -2.96
CA THR A 68 -13.25 19.58 -3.17
C THR A 68 -13.91 20.38 -2.04
N ILE A 69 -14.85 19.77 -1.34
CA ILE A 69 -15.54 20.30 -0.16
C ILE A 69 -15.53 19.29 0.99
N ASN A 70 -15.80 19.75 2.21
CA ASN A 70 -16.16 18.88 3.32
C ASN A 70 -17.50 18.17 3.00
N MET A 71 -17.52 16.84 3.10
CA MET A 71 -18.71 16.05 2.74
C MET A 71 -19.90 16.22 3.71
N LYS A 72 -19.68 16.83 4.88
CA LYS A 72 -20.68 17.07 5.92
C LYS A 72 -21.17 18.52 5.94
N THR A 73 -20.25 19.47 5.79
CA THR A 73 -20.54 20.92 5.97
C THR A 73 -20.56 21.70 4.67
N GLY A 74 -19.99 21.16 3.58
CA GLY A 74 -19.84 21.86 2.30
C GLY A 74 -18.69 22.89 2.26
N SER A 75 -17.93 23.05 3.35
CA SER A 75 -16.80 23.98 3.43
C SER A 75 -15.73 23.66 2.38
N PRO A 76 -15.12 24.66 1.69
CA PRO A 76 -14.06 24.43 0.72
C PRO A 76 -12.85 23.68 1.29
N ASN A 77 -12.33 22.68 0.58
CA ASN A 77 -11.29 21.76 1.05
C ASN A 77 -10.03 21.75 0.16
N ILE A 78 -9.48 22.92 -0.17
CA ILE A 78 -8.41 23.05 -1.17
C ILE A 78 -7.07 22.46 -0.69
N ILE A 79 -6.70 22.72 0.56
CA ILE A 79 -5.38 22.34 1.10
C ILE A 79 -5.30 20.82 1.28
N SER A 80 -6.23 20.23 2.03
CA SER A 80 -6.26 18.77 2.22
C SER A 80 -6.35 18.04 0.88
N ARG A 81 -7.20 18.52 -0.06
CA ARG A 81 -7.33 17.90 -1.37
C ARG A 81 -6.01 17.84 -2.12
N THR A 82 -5.29 18.95 -2.17
CA THR A 82 -3.99 19.02 -2.84
C THR A 82 -2.98 18.06 -2.20
N LEU A 83 -2.92 18.03 -0.87
CA LEU A 83 -2.05 17.12 -0.14
C LEU A 83 -2.39 15.64 -0.39
N PHE A 84 -3.68 15.30 -0.40
CA PHE A 84 -4.16 13.94 -0.67
C PHE A 84 -3.87 13.50 -2.12
N LEU A 85 -4.08 14.38 -3.09
CA LEU A 85 -3.73 14.13 -4.48
C LEU A 85 -2.23 13.80 -4.62
N ILE A 86 -1.36 14.65 -4.06
CA ILE A 86 0.09 14.45 -4.11
C ILE A 86 0.46 13.14 -3.39
N ALA A 87 -0.14 12.87 -2.22
CA ALA A 87 0.06 11.62 -1.49
C ALA A 87 -0.24 10.39 -2.36
N CYS A 88 -1.43 10.32 -2.97
CA CYS A 88 -1.86 9.20 -3.79
C CYS A 88 -1.03 9.02 -5.07
N VAL A 89 -0.72 10.11 -5.76
CA VAL A 89 0.05 10.06 -7.02
C VAL A 89 1.49 9.61 -6.76
N VAL A 90 2.16 10.20 -5.77
CA VAL A 90 3.56 9.88 -5.45
C VAL A 90 3.67 8.45 -4.93
N VAL A 91 2.80 8.03 -4.00
CA VAL A 91 2.88 6.66 -3.47
C VAL A 91 2.54 5.62 -4.53
N GLY A 92 1.53 5.86 -5.36
CA GLY A 92 1.17 4.98 -6.47
C GLY A 92 2.32 4.80 -7.45
N ALA A 93 2.97 5.90 -7.87
CA ALA A 93 4.16 5.84 -8.70
C ALA A 93 5.33 5.10 -8.02
N SER A 94 5.54 5.33 -6.72
CA SER A 94 6.62 4.71 -5.95
C SER A 94 6.44 3.19 -5.74
N LEU A 95 5.22 2.67 -5.84
CA LEU A 95 4.91 1.25 -5.67
C LEU A 95 5.23 0.43 -6.93
N ILE A 96 5.21 1.04 -8.12
CA ILE A 96 5.54 0.36 -9.39
C ILE A 96 6.94 -0.28 -9.34
N PRO A 97 8.02 0.44 -8.93
CA PRO A 97 9.34 -0.16 -8.72
C PRO A 97 9.33 -1.38 -7.80
N PHE A 98 8.56 -1.36 -6.70
CA PHE A 98 8.46 -2.50 -5.79
C PHE A 98 7.86 -3.73 -6.47
N TRP A 99 6.79 -3.55 -7.27
CA TRP A 99 6.20 -4.65 -8.04
C TRP A 99 7.16 -5.22 -9.08
N ILE A 100 7.99 -4.38 -9.69
CA ILE A 100 9.07 -4.85 -10.58
C ILE A 100 10.09 -5.67 -9.78
N VAL A 101 10.53 -5.23 -8.60
CA VAL A 101 11.50 -5.98 -7.78
C VAL A 101 10.95 -7.34 -7.36
N ILE A 102 9.75 -7.37 -6.79
CA ILE A 102 9.16 -8.61 -6.26
C ILE A 102 8.91 -9.64 -7.38
N SER A 103 8.65 -9.19 -8.62
CA SER A 103 8.52 -10.04 -9.81
C SER A 103 9.77 -10.91 -10.09
N THR A 104 10.94 -10.48 -9.61
CA THR A 104 12.24 -11.12 -9.89
C THR A 104 12.70 -12.12 -8.81
N LEU A 105 11.91 -12.34 -7.76
CA LEU A 105 12.36 -13.16 -6.61
C LEU A 105 12.40 -14.66 -6.90
N PHE A 106 11.62 -15.15 -7.87
CA PHE A 106 11.55 -16.57 -8.21
C PHE A 106 12.15 -16.83 -9.59
N SER A 107 13.20 -17.66 -9.64
CA SER A 107 13.93 -17.95 -10.88
C SER A 107 13.95 -19.43 -11.26
N LYS A 108 13.59 -20.35 -10.36
CA LYS A 108 13.83 -21.79 -10.55
C LYS A 108 12.72 -22.53 -11.27
N SER A 109 11.45 -22.22 -10.99
CA SER A 109 10.29 -22.85 -11.65
C SER A 109 9.64 -21.86 -12.61
N LYS A 110 9.48 -22.26 -13.88
CA LYS A 110 8.81 -21.44 -14.91
C LYS A 110 7.37 -21.11 -14.51
N LEU A 111 6.66 -22.08 -13.91
CA LEU A 111 5.29 -21.89 -13.43
C LEU A 111 5.23 -20.85 -12.29
N ILE A 112 6.06 -21.02 -11.25
CA ILE A 112 6.10 -20.08 -10.11
C ILE A 112 6.52 -18.68 -10.58
N LYS A 113 7.46 -18.59 -11.51
CA LYS A 113 7.88 -17.32 -12.11
C LYS A 113 6.73 -16.64 -12.85
N SER A 114 5.97 -17.38 -13.66
CA SER A 114 4.81 -16.84 -14.39
C SER A 114 3.71 -16.34 -13.43
N ILE A 115 3.39 -17.13 -12.40
CA ILE A 115 2.45 -16.75 -11.33
C ILE A 115 2.94 -15.48 -10.62
N ASN A 116 4.22 -15.39 -10.28
CA ASN A 116 4.76 -14.21 -9.62
C ASN A 116 4.70 -12.94 -10.49
N ILE A 117 4.92 -13.08 -11.81
CA ILE A 117 4.78 -11.97 -12.76
C ILE A 117 3.33 -11.51 -12.86
N SER A 118 2.36 -12.43 -12.90
CA SER A 118 0.93 -12.04 -12.95
C SER A 118 0.50 -11.28 -11.70
N GLY A 119 0.98 -11.69 -10.52
CA GLY A 119 0.78 -10.94 -9.27
C GLY A 119 1.36 -9.52 -9.35
N SER A 120 2.53 -9.38 -9.96
CA SER A 120 3.19 -8.07 -10.12
C SER A 120 2.43 -7.16 -11.08
N ILE A 121 1.86 -7.71 -12.16
CA ILE A 121 0.99 -6.97 -13.09
C ILE A 121 -0.24 -6.44 -12.34
N MET A 122 -0.88 -7.26 -11.51
CA MET A 122 -2.02 -6.83 -10.68
C MET A 122 -1.60 -5.73 -9.70
N GLY A 123 -0.43 -5.84 -9.08
CA GLY A 123 0.11 -4.80 -8.21
C GLY A 123 0.36 -3.47 -8.93
N ILE A 124 0.88 -3.50 -10.16
CA ILE A 124 1.08 -2.31 -10.99
C ILE A 124 -0.27 -1.67 -11.35
N LEU A 125 -1.25 -2.47 -11.79
CA LEU A 125 -2.60 -1.97 -12.09
C LEU A 125 -3.24 -1.33 -10.85
N SER A 126 -3.11 -1.97 -9.69
CA SER A 126 -3.55 -1.39 -8.41
C SER A 126 -2.89 -0.04 -8.15
N SER A 127 -1.57 0.05 -8.36
CA SER A 127 -0.81 1.29 -8.15
C SER A 127 -1.31 2.43 -9.04
N VAL A 128 -1.64 2.14 -10.30
CA VAL A 128 -2.26 3.11 -11.22
C VAL A 128 -3.66 3.53 -10.74
N CYS A 129 -4.48 2.58 -10.27
CA CYS A 129 -5.77 2.91 -9.68
C CYS A 129 -5.64 3.85 -8.47
N LEU A 130 -4.64 3.64 -7.61
CA LEU A 130 -4.38 4.50 -6.45
C LEU A 130 -4.05 5.94 -6.85
N MET A 131 -3.26 6.14 -7.91
CA MET A 131 -3.02 7.48 -8.46
C MET A 131 -4.34 8.11 -8.92
N GLY A 132 -5.17 7.34 -9.61
CA GLY A 132 -6.49 7.77 -10.06
C GLY A 132 -7.43 8.18 -8.92
N ILE A 133 -7.43 7.47 -7.79
CA ILE A 133 -8.22 7.84 -6.59
C ILE A 133 -7.87 9.25 -6.10
N GLY A 134 -6.59 9.63 -6.14
CA GLY A 134 -6.15 10.98 -5.77
C GLY A 134 -6.51 12.06 -6.79
N ILE A 135 -6.57 11.71 -8.08
CA ILE A 135 -6.88 12.63 -9.18
C ILE A 135 -8.39 12.92 -9.25
N PHE A 136 -9.21 11.89 -9.15
CA PHE A 136 -10.67 11.99 -9.27
C PHE A 136 -11.30 12.14 -7.90
N ALA A 137 -11.64 13.37 -7.50
CA ALA A 137 -12.29 13.65 -6.23
C ALA A 137 -13.71 13.06 -6.16
N GLU A 138 -14.08 12.47 -5.02
CA GLU A 138 -15.33 11.70 -4.86
C GLU A 138 -16.60 12.55 -5.05
N ASP A 139 -16.58 13.79 -4.60
CA ASP A 139 -17.71 14.72 -4.67
C ASP A 139 -18.00 15.23 -6.09
N THR A 140 -16.99 15.28 -6.96
CA THR A 140 -17.13 15.76 -8.35
C THR A 140 -17.14 14.62 -9.37
N HIS A 141 -16.47 13.50 -9.08
CA HIS A 141 -16.27 12.37 -9.99
C HIS A 141 -16.55 11.03 -9.29
N SER A 142 -17.64 10.96 -8.53
CA SER A 142 -17.99 9.83 -7.65
C SER A 142 -17.89 8.46 -8.33
N ILE A 143 -18.47 8.30 -9.53
CA ILE A 143 -18.47 7.03 -10.26
C ILE A 143 -17.04 6.57 -10.55
N MET A 144 -16.18 7.47 -11.04
CA MET A 144 -14.79 7.16 -11.34
C MET A 144 -14.00 6.88 -10.05
N HIS A 145 -14.16 7.72 -9.03
CA HIS A 145 -13.47 7.56 -7.74
C HIS A 145 -13.78 6.20 -7.10
N VAL A 146 -15.06 5.87 -6.94
CA VAL A 146 -15.50 4.62 -6.31
C VAL A 146 -15.10 3.40 -7.12
N SER A 147 -15.14 3.48 -8.45
CA SER A 147 -14.71 2.38 -9.32
C SER A 147 -13.20 2.14 -9.19
N LEU A 148 -12.39 3.19 -9.21
CA LEU A 148 -10.94 3.11 -9.02
C LEU A 148 -10.57 2.59 -7.63
N ALA A 149 -11.31 2.99 -6.58
CA ALA A 149 -11.12 2.46 -5.24
C ALA A 149 -11.40 0.95 -5.16
N LYS A 150 -12.51 0.50 -5.76
CA LYS A 150 -12.84 -0.94 -5.83
C LYS A 150 -11.79 -1.72 -6.60
N MET A 151 -11.34 -1.21 -7.74
CA MET A 151 -10.30 -1.83 -8.56
C MET A 151 -8.95 -1.86 -7.81
N PHE A 152 -8.56 -0.76 -7.17
CA PHE A 152 -7.36 -0.69 -6.33
C PHE A 152 -7.34 -1.80 -5.29
N PHE A 153 -8.40 -1.90 -4.47
CA PHE A 153 -8.50 -2.90 -3.41
C PHE A 153 -8.57 -4.34 -3.95
N SER A 154 -9.29 -4.54 -5.06
CA SER A 154 -9.39 -5.87 -5.69
C SER A 154 -8.04 -6.34 -6.25
N PHE A 155 -7.38 -5.49 -7.04
CA PHE A 155 -6.10 -5.80 -7.65
C PHE A 155 -5.01 -5.99 -6.61
N ILE A 156 -4.97 -5.18 -5.53
CA ILE A 156 -3.96 -5.36 -4.49
C ILE A 156 -4.15 -6.68 -3.73
N MET A 157 -5.38 -7.06 -3.42
CA MET A 157 -5.66 -8.32 -2.74
C MET A 157 -5.27 -9.51 -3.60
N VAL A 158 -5.59 -9.48 -4.90
CA VAL A 158 -5.18 -10.52 -5.85
C VAL A 158 -3.65 -10.58 -5.95
N ALA A 159 -2.96 -9.44 -6.06
CA ALA A 159 -1.50 -9.37 -6.12
C ALA A 159 -0.85 -9.98 -4.87
N ILE A 160 -1.28 -9.54 -3.67
CA ILE A 160 -0.75 -10.05 -2.39
C ILE A 160 -1.00 -11.55 -2.25
N LEU A 161 -2.19 -12.04 -2.62
CA LEU A 161 -2.51 -13.45 -2.54
C LEU A 161 -1.60 -14.28 -3.46
N ILE A 162 -1.46 -13.86 -4.72
CA ILE A 162 -0.60 -14.52 -5.70
C ILE A 162 0.86 -14.59 -5.21
N HIS A 163 1.41 -13.46 -4.73
CA HIS A 163 2.77 -13.42 -4.20
C HIS A 163 2.95 -14.28 -2.94
N SER A 164 1.95 -14.29 -2.06
CA SER A 164 1.98 -15.10 -0.85
C SER A 164 1.94 -16.59 -1.17
N LEU A 165 1.12 -17.02 -2.13
CA LEU A 165 1.08 -18.40 -2.61
C LEU A 165 2.38 -18.79 -3.31
N ALA A 166 2.95 -17.92 -4.16
CA ALA A 166 4.24 -18.17 -4.79
C ALA A 166 5.37 -18.38 -3.76
N LEU A 167 5.37 -17.59 -2.68
CA LEU A 167 6.31 -17.75 -1.56
C LEU A 167 6.11 -19.07 -0.79
N LEU A 168 4.86 -19.48 -0.55
CA LEU A 168 4.54 -20.74 0.15
C LEU A 168 4.93 -21.97 -0.67
N LEU A 169 4.78 -21.91 -2.00
CA LEU A 169 5.10 -23.01 -2.91
C LEU A 169 6.61 -23.21 -3.14
N ASP A 170 7.44 -22.23 -2.79
CA ASP A 170 8.89 -22.38 -2.83
C ASP A 170 9.38 -22.94 -1.48
N ALA A 171 9.79 -24.22 -1.48
CA ALA A 171 10.23 -24.95 -0.28
C ALA A 171 11.44 -24.31 0.44
N LYS A 172 12.20 -23.42 -0.23
CA LYS A 172 13.27 -22.63 0.43
C LYS A 172 12.74 -21.38 1.16
N TYR A 173 11.46 -21.05 0.99
CA TYR A 173 10.83 -19.79 1.35
C TYR A 173 9.66 -19.92 2.33
N LEU A 174 9.62 -20.99 3.14
CA LEU A 174 8.68 -21.12 4.25
C LEU A 174 8.97 -20.05 5.30
N ASN A 175 8.17 -18.98 5.28
CA ASN A 175 8.57 -17.72 5.90
C ASN A 175 7.33 -16.97 6.42
N ILE A 176 7.41 -16.45 7.65
CA ILE A 176 6.35 -15.66 8.30
C ILE A 176 5.77 -14.53 7.41
N TYR A 177 6.55 -14.05 6.43
CA TYR A 177 6.22 -12.99 5.49
C TYR A 177 5.21 -13.42 4.41
N SER A 178 5.09 -14.73 4.10
CA SER A 178 4.03 -15.23 3.22
C SER A 178 2.71 -15.35 3.99
N PHE A 179 2.76 -15.82 5.23
CA PHE A 179 1.59 -15.90 6.12
C PHE A 179 1.00 -14.51 6.40
N THR A 180 1.81 -13.47 6.52
CA THR A 180 1.28 -12.10 6.69
C THR A 180 0.46 -11.62 5.50
N GLY A 181 0.79 -12.05 4.28
CA GLY A 181 0.00 -11.68 3.09
C GLY A 181 -1.31 -12.47 2.99
N VAL A 182 -1.29 -13.77 3.29
CA VAL A 182 -2.52 -14.58 3.39
C VAL A 182 -3.44 -14.02 4.49
N ALA A 183 -2.89 -13.72 5.68
CA ALA A 183 -3.65 -13.13 6.77
C ALA A 183 -4.24 -11.77 6.39
N PHE A 184 -3.46 -10.89 5.74
CA PHE A 184 -3.96 -9.62 5.23
C PHE A 184 -5.14 -9.80 4.27
N CYS A 185 -5.04 -10.73 3.31
CA CYS A 185 -6.12 -11.00 2.37
C CYS A 185 -7.36 -11.57 3.07
N MET A 186 -7.20 -12.53 3.98
CA MET A 186 -8.31 -13.12 4.73
C MET A 186 -9.03 -12.08 5.59
N ILE A 187 -8.27 -11.26 6.31
CA ILE A 187 -8.81 -10.14 7.09
C ILE A 187 -9.55 -9.20 6.15
N SER A 188 -8.94 -8.78 5.04
CA SER A 188 -9.58 -7.89 4.06
C SER A 188 -10.89 -8.45 3.50
N ILE A 189 -10.96 -9.74 3.18
CA ILE A 189 -12.20 -10.39 2.71
C ILE A 189 -13.27 -10.39 3.80
N ILE A 190 -12.91 -10.80 5.02
CA ILE A 190 -13.83 -10.81 6.16
C ILE A 190 -14.36 -9.40 6.40
N LEU A 191 -13.48 -8.40 6.37
CA LEU A 191 -13.85 -7.01 6.59
C LEU A 191 -14.79 -6.47 5.50
N LEU A 192 -14.56 -6.84 4.24
CA LEU A 192 -15.42 -6.45 3.11
C LEU A 192 -16.82 -7.07 3.17
N TYR A 193 -16.94 -8.32 3.62
CA TYR A 193 -18.22 -9.05 3.63
C TYR A 193 -18.99 -8.92 4.95
N ALA A 194 -18.31 -9.04 6.09
CA ALA A 194 -18.97 -9.09 7.41
C ALA A 194 -19.51 -7.72 7.85
N PHE A 195 -18.92 -6.62 7.37
CA PHE A 195 -19.23 -5.27 7.87
C PHE A 195 -19.80 -4.33 6.82
N ARG A 196 -20.24 -4.87 5.68
CA ARG A 196 -20.84 -4.12 4.56
C ARG A 196 -22.02 -3.23 4.99
N THR A 197 -22.74 -3.60 6.06
CA THR A 197 -23.93 -2.90 6.54
C THR A 197 -23.64 -1.73 7.47
N SER A 198 -22.43 -1.61 8.00
CA SER A 198 -22.06 -0.54 8.95
C SER A 198 -21.14 0.47 8.28
N ILE A 199 -21.60 1.73 8.24
CA ILE A 199 -20.84 2.85 7.69
C ILE A 199 -19.57 3.11 8.52
N VAL A 200 -19.68 3.14 9.85
CA VAL A 200 -18.55 3.37 10.76
C VAL A 200 -17.48 2.29 10.59
N LEU A 201 -17.91 1.02 10.50
CA LEU A 201 -16.94 -0.07 10.28
C LEU A 201 -16.30 0.04 8.90
N SER A 202 -17.05 0.35 7.85
CA SER A 202 -16.50 0.58 6.50
C SER A 202 -15.44 1.69 6.50
N ILE A 203 -15.65 2.78 7.24
CA ILE A 203 -14.73 3.91 7.38
C ILE A 203 -13.42 3.50 8.06
N VAL A 204 -13.50 2.73 9.16
CA VAL A 204 -12.32 2.24 9.88
C VAL A 204 -11.59 1.18 9.06
N MET A 205 -12.33 0.32 8.37
CA MET A 205 -11.76 -0.76 7.56
C MET A 205 -10.99 -0.25 6.34
N GLN A 206 -11.46 0.81 5.68
CA GLN A 206 -10.69 1.45 4.61
C GLN A 206 -9.28 1.82 5.09
N LYS A 207 -9.17 2.45 6.28
CA LYS A 207 -7.88 2.85 6.86
C LYS A 207 -7.04 1.65 7.29
N ALA A 208 -7.68 0.65 7.91
CA ALA A 208 -7.00 -0.59 8.31
C ALA A 208 -6.38 -1.31 7.10
N MET A 209 -7.10 -1.37 5.96
CA MET A 209 -6.58 -1.95 4.72
C MET A 209 -5.42 -1.14 4.15
N VAL A 210 -5.53 0.19 4.13
CA VAL A 210 -4.47 1.08 3.62
C VAL A 210 -3.19 0.97 4.46
N TYR A 211 -3.28 1.13 5.78
CA TYR A 211 -2.10 1.06 6.65
C TYR A 211 -1.58 -0.38 6.80
N GLY A 212 -2.47 -1.37 6.79
CA GLY A 212 -2.08 -2.79 6.76
C GLY A 212 -1.29 -3.13 5.50
N TYR A 213 -1.66 -2.55 4.36
CA TYR A 213 -0.91 -2.68 3.12
C TYR A 213 0.48 -2.03 3.22
N CYS A 214 0.60 -0.83 3.79
CA CYS A 214 1.90 -0.20 4.04
C CYS A 214 2.81 -1.10 4.89
N VAL A 215 2.28 -1.67 5.98
CA VAL A 215 3.01 -2.62 6.84
C VAL A 215 3.44 -3.85 6.05
N TRP A 216 2.55 -4.42 5.24
CA TRP A 216 2.88 -5.59 4.41
C TRP A 216 4.03 -5.28 3.44
N VAL A 217 4.02 -4.14 2.77
CA VAL A 217 5.10 -3.72 1.85
C VAL A 217 6.44 -3.59 2.60
N VAL A 218 6.45 -2.93 3.76
CA VAL A 218 7.67 -2.78 4.60
C VAL A 218 8.23 -4.15 5.00
N LEU A 219 7.36 -5.09 5.36
CA LEU A 219 7.78 -6.46 5.69
C LEU A 219 8.40 -7.16 4.48
N GLN A 220 7.79 -7.07 3.29
CA GLN A 220 8.37 -7.66 2.08
C GLN A 220 9.71 -7.03 1.71
N ILE A 221 9.83 -5.70 1.80
CA ILE A 221 11.08 -4.97 1.55
C ILE A 221 12.18 -5.40 2.53
N SER A 222 11.86 -5.52 3.81
CA SER A 222 12.80 -5.98 4.84
C SER A 222 13.38 -7.36 4.50
N LYS A 223 12.55 -8.25 3.95
CA LYS A 223 12.99 -9.57 3.48
C LYS A 223 13.85 -9.49 2.22
N ILE A 224 13.48 -8.68 1.23
CA ILE A 224 14.27 -8.46 0.01
C ILE A 224 15.66 -7.96 0.37
N TRP A 225 15.74 -7.00 1.31
CA TRP A 225 17.00 -6.48 1.80
C TRP A 225 17.88 -7.57 2.41
N LYS A 226 17.31 -8.42 3.28
CA LYS A 226 18.00 -9.54 3.91
C LYS A 226 18.60 -10.52 2.89
N ASN A 227 17.88 -10.81 1.81
CA ASN A 227 18.32 -11.75 0.79
C ASN A 227 19.37 -11.15 -0.16
N SER A 228 19.49 -9.82 -0.23
CA SER A 228 20.46 -9.12 -1.09
C SER A 228 21.84 -8.89 -0.44
N VAL A 229 22.04 -9.32 0.81
CA VAL A 229 23.32 -9.19 1.57
C VAL A 229 24.10 -10.52 1.59
N ARG A 230 23.61 -11.55 0.88
CA ARG A 230 24.33 -12.80 0.61
C ARG A 230 24.76 -12.81 -0.85
#